data_AF-A0A7W0K2A4-F1
#
_entry.id   AF-A0A7W0K2A4-F1
#
_cell.length_a   1.000
_cell.length_b   1.000
_cell.length_c   1.000
_cell.angle_alpha   90.00
_cell.angle_beta   90.00
_cell.angle_gamma   90.00
#
_symmetry.space_group_name_H-M   'P 1'
#
loop_
_entity.id
_entity.type
_entity.pdbx_description
1 polymer ?
#
loop_
_entity_poly.entity_id
_entity_poly.type
_entity_poly.pdbx_seq_one_letter_code
_entity_poly.pdbx_strand_id
1 'polypeptide(L)'
;MINRLVARGYGFVSTSSTERTGDKRWNVNDPSLTANPDLARLVRLQAHLVATTRLAAGTPLVGIGMSNGSRFVTLWGQAWRNAGYPVKAIWASHGRTAPPFDGAGRLTVPTVFSTAEHDFTSPPGPIALNFSTARDAGTPAELYVSRERRLNSAQYERIPGIDANEAKQIVAALIATGVWNSQGTRVEPDIERAVARAMSANLPASVAAQSGEIQNETALQLAVHQFTAEYAEQVIAFFNR
;
A
#
# COMPACT_ATOMS: atom_id res chain seq x y z
N MET A 1 6.51 1.32 -8.06
CA MET A 1 5.17 1.09 -8.63
C MET A 1 4.81 2.13 -9.69
N ILE A 2 4.73 3.43 -9.35
CA ILE A 2 4.26 4.49 -10.27
C ILE A 2 5.03 4.51 -11.61
N ASN A 3 6.37 4.48 -11.58
CA ASN A 3 7.17 4.44 -12.82
C ASN A 3 6.80 3.25 -13.74
N ARG A 4 6.42 2.10 -13.16
CA ARG A 4 6.02 0.91 -13.91
C ARG A 4 4.61 1.02 -14.52
N LEU A 5 3.72 1.79 -13.89
CA LEU A 5 2.40 2.14 -14.41
C LEU A 5 2.53 3.15 -15.55
N VAL A 6 3.32 4.21 -15.34
CA VAL A 6 3.57 5.24 -16.37
C VAL A 6 4.21 4.63 -17.62
N ALA A 7 5.19 3.73 -17.46
CA ALA A 7 5.80 2.99 -18.57
C ALA A 7 4.81 2.13 -19.38
N ARG A 8 3.61 1.88 -18.83
CA ARG A 8 2.52 1.12 -19.47
C ARG A 8 1.37 2.00 -19.93
N GLY A 9 1.58 3.31 -19.99
CA GLY A 9 0.60 4.26 -20.51
C GLY A 9 -0.46 4.71 -19.50
N TYR A 10 -0.30 4.39 -18.21
CA TYR A 10 -1.21 4.91 -17.19
C TYR A 10 -0.88 6.38 -16.88
N GLY A 11 -1.90 7.23 -16.93
CA GLY A 11 -1.88 8.51 -16.20
C GLY A 11 -2.01 8.24 -14.70
N PHE A 12 -1.40 9.08 -13.87
CA PHE A 12 -1.55 8.97 -12.41
C PHE A 12 -1.95 10.31 -11.81
N VAL A 13 -2.78 10.23 -10.77
CA VAL A 13 -3.14 11.36 -9.92
C VAL A 13 -3.02 10.88 -8.48
N SER A 14 -2.29 11.65 -7.67
CA SER A 14 -2.22 11.44 -6.24
C SER A 14 -2.96 12.57 -5.55
N THR A 15 -3.77 12.25 -4.55
CA THR A 15 -4.51 13.24 -3.76
C THR A 15 -4.37 12.90 -2.28
N SER A 16 -4.64 13.87 -1.41
CA SER A 16 -4.61 13.69 0.04
C SER A 16 -5.99 13.89 0.63
N SER A 17 -6.35 13.26 1.74
CA SER A 17 -7.64 13.52 2.42
C SER A 17 -7.99 15.01 2.54
N THR A 18 -9.29 15.31 2.51
CA THR A 18 -9.83 16.65 2.75
C THR A 18 -9.68 17.09 4.20
N GLU A 19 -9.57 16.13 5.13
CA GLU A 19 -9.11 16.39 6.48
C GLU A 19 -7.62 16.79 6.46
N ARG A 20 -7.32 18.08 6.64
CA ARG A 20 -5.93 18.62 6.64
C ARG A 20 -5.37 18.91 8.03
N THR A 21 -6.22 18.84 9.05
CA THR A 21 -5.91 19.06 10.47
C THR A 21 -6.35 17.84 11.27
N GLY A 22 -5.69 17.52 12.39
CA GLY A 22 -6.01 16.32 13.17
C GLY A 22 -5.36 15.05 12.61
N ASP A 23 -6.14 13.98 12.47
CA ASP A 23 -5.65 12.65 12.08
C ASP A 23 -5.33 12.55 10.59
N LYS A 24 -5.83 13.51 9.79
CA LYS A 24 -5.61 13.61 8.33
C LYS A 24 -6.07 12.35 7.59
N ARG A 25 -7.20 11.77 7.99
CA ARG A 25 -7.72 10.50 7.45
C ARG A 25 -8.75 10.75 6.36
N TRP A 26 -8.89 9.76 5.50
CA TRP A 26 -10.00 9.68 4.56
C TRP A 26 -11.29 9.33 5.30
N ASN A 27 -12.41 9.91 4.89
CA ASN A 27 -13.73 9.45 5.30
C ASN A 27 -14.05 8.13 4.58
N VAL A 28 -14.08 7.05 5.35
CA VAL A 28 -14.25 5.67 4.84
C VAL A 28 -15.64 5.09 5.08
N ASN A 29 -16.55 5.85 5.71
CA ASN A 29 -17.85 5.35 6.17
C ASN A 29 -19.02 5.80 5.31
N ASP A 30 -18.89 6.94 4.62
CA ASP A 30 -19.97 7.51 3.83
C ASP A 30 -19.73 7.28 2.32
N PRO A 31 -20.53 6.45 1.62
CA PRO A 31 -20.37 6.21 0.19
C PRO A 31 -20.95 7.33 -0.69
N SER A 32 -21.56 8.37 -0.11
CA SER A 32 -22.18 9.46 -0.87
C SER A 32 -21.15 10.26 -1.66
N LEU A 33 -21.37 10.40 -2.97
CA LEU A 33 -20.51 11.22 -3.83
C LEU A 33 -20.65 12.73 -3.60
N THR A 34 -21.62 13.16 -2.79
CA THR A 34 -21.87 14.58 -2.49
C THR A 34 -21.66 14.92 -1.02
N ALA A 35 -22.01 14.01 -0.11
CA ALA A 35 -21.87 14.23 1.34
C ALA A 35 -20.48 13.84 1.86
N ASN A 36 -19.82 12.83 1.26
CA ASN A 36 -18.43 12.53 1.59
C ASN A 36 -17.50 13.57 0.91
N PRO A 37 -16.79 14.41 1.67
CA PRO A 37 -15.98 15.49 1.10
C PRO A 37 -14.83 14.96 0.23
N ASP A 38 -14.29 13.79 0.53
CA ASP A 38 -13.21 13.18 -0.24
C ASP A 38 -13.71 12.68 -1.60
N LEU A 39 -14.83 11.95 -1.62
CA LEU A 39 -15.44 11.48 -2.86
C LEU A 39 -15.94 12.64 -3.73
N ALA A 40 -16.60 13.63 -3.12
CA ALA A 40 -17.07 14.82 -3.82
C ALA A 40 -15.93 15.59 -4.47
N ARG A 41 -14.77 15.69 -3.80
CA ARG A 41 -13.59 16.33 -4.39
C ARG A 41 -13.02 15.51 -5.55
N LEU A 42 -12.98 14.18 -5.44
CA LEU A 42 -12.53 13.33 -6.55
C LEU A 42 -13.47 13.43 -7.76
N VAL A 43 -14.78 13.57 -7.57
CA VAL A 43 -15.74 13.78 -8.66
C VAL A 43 -15.43 15.07 -9.40
N ARG A 44 -15.22 16.17 -8.66
CA ARG A 44 -14.82 17.47 -9.26
C ARG A 44 -13.47 17.38 -9.98
N LEU A 45 -12.51 16.65 -9.41
CA LEU A 45 -11.19 16.45 -10.01
C LEU A 45 -11.29 15.67 -11.32
N GLN A 46 -12.06 14.58 -11.37
CA GLN A 46 -12.25 13.82 -12.61
C GLN A 46 -12.94 14.66 -13.69
N ALA A 47 -14.00 15.41 -13.32
CA ALA A 47 -14.67 16.31 -14.25
C ALA A 47 -13.71 17.39 -14.79
N HIS A 48 -12.87 17.96 -13.92
CA HIS A 48 -11.85 18.92 -14.32
C HIS A 48 -10.84 18.30 -15.29
N LEU A 49 -10.29 17.12 -14.98
CA LEU A 49 -9.33 16.44 -15.85
C LEU A 49 -9.91 16.10 -17.22
N VAL A 50 -11.18 15.66 -17.29
CA VAL A 50 -11.87 15.43 -18.56
C VAL A 50 -12.04 16.72 -19.35
N ALA A 51 -12.36 17.83 -18.68
CA ALA A 51 -12.59 19.11 -19.33
C ALA A 51 -11.28 19.80 -19.80
N THR A 52 -10.16 19.59 -19.10
CA THR A 52 -8.91 20.35 -19.35
C THR A 52 -7.79 19.52 -19.98
N THR A 53 -8.00 18.22 -20.16
CA THR A 53 -7.00 17.33 -20.76
C THR A 53 -7.60 16.50 -21.90
N ARG A 54 -6.81 15.57 -22.45
CA ARG A 54 -7.30 14.59 -23.45
C ARG A 54 -7.94 13.35 -22.82
N LEU A 55 -8.13 13.34 -21.49
CA LEU A 55 -8.78 12.25 -20.78
C LEU A 55 -10.27 12.20 -21.17
N ALA A 56 -10.74 11.03 -21.62
CA ALA A 56 -12.16 10.84 -21.89
C ALA A 56 -12.92 10.47 -20.60
N ALA A 57 -14.19 10.83 -20.51
CA ALA A 57 -15.03 10.43 -19.37
C ALA A 57 -15.12 8.90 -19.19
N GLY A 58 -15.05 8.15 -20.30
CA GLY A 58 -15.04 6.69 -20.32
C GLY A 58 -13.67 6.04 -20.13
N THR A 59 -12.59 6.81 -19.92
CA THR A 59 -11.27 6.23 -19.67
C THR A 59 -11.31 5.35 -18.42
N PRO A 60 -10.89 4.07 -18.48
CA PRO A 60 -10.92 3.17 -17.34
C PRO A 60 -10.12 3.71 -16.15
N LEU A 61 -10.70 3.59 -14.95
CA LEU A 61 -10.11 4.07 -13.71
C LEU A 61 -9.63 2.90 -12.87
N VAL A 62 -8.43 3.01 -12.31
CA VAL A 62 -7.91 2.08 -11.30
C VAL A 62 -7.50 2.85 -10.06
N GLY A 63 -7.64 2.22 -8.89
CA GLY A 63 -7.30 2.82 -7.60
C GLY A 63 -6.23 2.03 -6.87
N ILE A 64 -5.36 2.73 -6.14
CA ILE A 64 -4.41 2.12 -5.20
C ILE A 64 -4.51 2.87 -3.87
N GLY A 65 -4.60 2.15 -2.76
CA GLY A 65 -4.62 2.76 -1.44
C GLY A 65 -4.00 1.85 -0.39
N MET A 66 -3.27 2.44 0.56
CA MET A 66 -2.64 1.73 1.67
C MET A 66 -3.28 2.12 3.02
N SER A 67 -3.41 1.17 3.96
CA SER A 67 -3.86 1.46 5.33
C SER A 67 -5.27 2.06 5.37
N ASN A 68 -5.49 3.23 5.95
CA ASN A 68 -6.75 3.97 5.82
C ASN A 68 -7.10 4.26 4.34
N GLY A 69 -6.10 4.45 3.48
CA GLY A 69 -6.27 4.53 2.02
C GLY A 69 -6.78 3.23 1.39
N SER A 70 -6.54 2.05 1.97
CA SER A 70 -7.12 0.77 1.50
C SER A 70 -8.64 0.74 1.69
N ARG A 71 -9.10 1.21 2.85
CA ARG A 71 -10.52 1.41 3.11
C ARG A 71 -11.09 2.47 2.15
N PHE A 72 -10.37 3.56 1.94
CA PHE A 72 -10.86 4.60 1.05
C PHE A 72 -10.91 4.16 -0.42
N VAL A 73 -9.92 3.41 -0.93
CA VAL A 73 -9.92 2.98 -2.34
C VAL A 73 -11.03 1.96 -2.62
N THR A 74 -11.38 1.12 -1.64
CA THR A 74 -12.55 0.23 -1.74
C THR A 74 -13.87 1.00 -1.68
N LEU A 75 -13.97 2.02 -0.81
CA LEU A 75 -15.12 2.93 -0.78
C LEU A 75 -15.28 3.66 -2.13
N TRP A 76 -14.23 4.33 -2.57
CA TRP A 76 -14.19 5.08 -3.83
C TRP A 76 -14.56 4.19 -5.00
N GLY A 77 -13.87 3.07 -5.17
CA GLY A 77 -14.04 2.19 -6.31
C GLY A 77 -15.48 1.69 -6.42
N GLN A 78 -16.06 1.24 -5.31
CA GLN A 78 -17.43 0.74 -5.31
C GLN A 78 -18.48 1.84 -5.45
N ALA A 79 -18.34 2.95 -4.73
CA ALA A 79 -19.28 4.08 -4.82
C ALA A 79 -19.31 4.67 -6.23
N TRP A 80 -18.15 4.79 -6.87
CA TRP A 80 -18.02 5.30 -8.23
C TRP A 80 -18.56 4.32 -9.27
N ARG A 81 -18.28 3.03 -9.13
CA ARG A 81 -18.87 2.01 -9.99
C ARG A 81 -20.39 2.01 -9.90
N ASN A 82 -20.94 2.10 -8.68
CA ASN A 82 -22.39 2.19 -8.47
C ASN A 82 -23.01 3.42 -9.14
N ALA A 83 -22.26 4.52 -9.25
CA ALA A 83 -22.66 5.74 -9.93
C ALA A 83 -22.36 5.75 -11.45
N GLY A 84 -21.91 4.62 -12.02
CA GLY A 84 -21.68 4.49 -13.46
C GLY A 84 -20.31 4.94 -13.97
N TYR A 85 -19.36 5.29 -13.09
CA TYR A 85 -17.99 5.56 -13.52
C TYR A 85 -17.27 4.28 -13.95
N PRO A 86 -16.33 4.35 -14.92
CA PRO A 86 -15.65 3.18 -15.49
C PRO A 86 -14.53 2.66 -14.57
N VAL A 87 -14.84 2.36 -13.31
CA VAL A 87 -13.88 1.76 -12.37
C VAL A 87 -13.61 0.32 -12.77
N LYS A 88 -12.36 0.05 -13.14
CA LYS A 88 -11.91 -1.24 -13.64
C LYS A 88 -11.44 -2.18 -12.53
N ALA A 89 -10.60 -1.69 -11.64
CA ALA A 89 -10.03 -2.47 -10.55
C ALA A 89 -9.46 -1.59 -9.44
N ILE A 90 -9.25 -2.18 -8.26
CA ILE A 90 -8.61 -1.51 -7.12
C ILE A 90 -7.55 -2.39 -6.46
N TRP A 91 -6.55 -1.76 -5.86
CA TRP A 91 -5.55 -2.40 -5.01
C TRP A 91 -5.66 -1.86 -3.58
N ALA A 92 -6.23 -2.71 -2.71
CA ALA A 92 -6.41 -2.53 -1.28
C ALA A 92 -5.19 -3.08 -0.52
N SER A 93 -4.24 -2.21 -0.18
CA SER A 93 -2.96 -2.61 0.42
C SER A 93 -2.93 -2.37 1.94
N HIS A 94 -2.57 -3.38 2.72
CA HIS A 94 -2.35 -3.28 4.17
C HIS A 94 -3.53 -2.63 4.91
N GLY A 95 -4.76 -2.93 4.51
CA GLY A 95 -5.95 -2.39 5.15
C GLY A 95 -7.21 -3.07 4.66
N ARG A 96 -8.25 -3.00 5.50
CA ARG A 96 -9.56 -3.65 5.27
C ARG A 96 -10.38 -2.96 4.19
N THR A 97 -11.42 -3.64 3.73
CA THR A 97 -12.50 -3.04 2.93
C THR A 97 -13.26 -1.97 3.73
N ALA A 98 -13.77 -0.95 3.05
CA ALA A 98 -14.64 0.06 3.65
C ALA A 98 -15.86 -0.56 4.32
N PRO A 99 -16.28 -0.11 5.52
CA PRO A 99 -17.43 -0.68 6.23
C PRO A 99 -18.75 -0.75 5.43
N PRO A 100 -19.11 0.20 4.54
CA PRO A 100 -20.31 0.05 3.73
C PRO A 100 -20.30 -1.17 2.80
N PHE A 101 -19.10 -1.64 2.42
CA PHE A 101 -18.88 -2.63 1.37
C PHE A 101 -18.12 -3.89 1.82
N ASP A 102 -17.92 -4.09 3.13
CA ASP A 102 -17.13 -5.22 3.66
C ASP A 102 -17.88 -6.56 3.74
N GLY A 103 -19.21 -6.54 3.56
CA GLY A 103 -20.06 -7.73 3.53
C GLY A 103 -20.12 -8.47 2.18
N ALA A 104 -20.59 -9.72 2.21
CA ALA A 104 -20.73 -10.57 1.03
C ALA A 104 -21.58 -9.89 -0.06
N GLY A 105 -21.08 -9.91 -1.29
CA GLY A 105 -21.73 -9.32 -2.46
C GLY A 105 -21.75 -7.79 -2.50
N ARG A 106 -21.17 -7.09 -1.51
CA ARG A 106 -21.18 -5.62 -1.46
C ARG A 106 -20.02 -4.97 -2.19
N LEU A 107 -18.84 -5.58 -2.14
CA LEU A 107 -17.70 -5.19 -2.98
C LEU A 107 -17.70 -6.04 -4.26
N THR A 108 -18.13 -5.44 -5.36
CA THR A 108 -18.21 -6.08 -6.67
C THR A 108 -17.08 -5.66 -7.60
N VAL A 109 -16.38 -4.56 -7.32
CA VAL A 109 -15.22 -4.11 -8.12
C VAL A 109 -14.08 -5.14 -8.03
N PRO A 110 -13.47 -5.56 -9.15
CA PRO A 110 -12.29 -6.41 -9.13
C PRO A 110 -11.20 -5.85 -8.20
N THR A 111 -10.73 -6.65 -7.25
CA THR A 111 -9.89 -6.15 -6.15
C THR A 111 -8.67 -7.03 -5.90
N VAL A 112 -7.49 -6.42 -5.93
CA VAL A 112 -6.30 -7.02 -5.33
C VAL A 112 -6.21 -6.59 -3.87
N PHE A 113 -6.10 -7.57 -2.98
CA PHE A 113 -5.73 -7.36 -1.59
C PHE A 113 -4.24 -7.65 -1.42
N SER A 114 -3.53 -6.83 -0.66
CA SER A 114 -2.18 -7.19 -0.21
C SER A 114 -1.98 -6.90 1.25
N THR A 115 -1.13 -7.67 1.91
CA THR A 115 -0.73 -7.45 3.30
C THR A 115 0.71 -7.94 3.50
N ALA A 116 1.24 -7.81 4.70
CA ALA A 116 2.47 -8.43 5.12
C ALA A 116 2.21 -9.39 6.29
N GLU A 117 2.95 -10.48 6.38
CA GLU A 117 2.66 -11.56 7.33
C GLU A 117 2.82 -11.17 8.80
N HIS A 118 3.63 -10.14 9.08
CA HIS A 118 3.87 -9.64 10.43
C HIS A 118 3.32 -8.22 10.64
N ASP A 119 2.39 -7.77 9.80
CA ASP A 119 1.73 -6.49 9.98
C ASP A 119 0.89 -6.50 11.27
N PHE A 120 1.36 -5.81 12.31
CA PHE A 120 0.64 -5.62 13.57
C PHE A 120 -0.17 -4.31 13.60
N THR A 121 0.00 -3.41 12.62
CA THR A 121 -0.76 -2.16 12.52
C THR A 121 -2.11 -2.39 11.86
N SER A 122 -2.14 -3.20 10.80
CA SER A 122 -3.35 -3.71 10.16
C SER A 122 -3.23 -5.22 9.97
N PRO A 123 -3.59 -6.01 11.00
CA PRO A 123 -3.40 -7.46 10.99
C PRO A 123 -3.91 -8.17 9.72
N PRO A 124 -3.17 -9.18 9.21
CA PRO A 124 -3.49 -9.83 7.94
C PRO A 124 -4.79 -10.63 7.97
N GLY A 125 -5.18 -11.18 9.12
CA GLY A 125 -6.38 -12.02 9.25
C GLY A 125 -7.67 -11.34 8.75
N PRO A 126 -8.03 -10.15 9.25
CA PRO A 126 -9.16 -9.38 8.75
C PRO A 126 -9.09 -9.01 7.25
N ILE A 127 -7.89 -8.80 6.69
CA ILE A 127 -7.72 -8.53 5.26
C ILE A 127 -7.98 -9.80 4.45
N ALA A 128 -7.45 -10.95 4.90
CA ALA A 128 -7.72 -12.25 4.30
C ALA A 128 -9.22 -12.59 4.34
N LEU A 129 -9.92 -12.22 5.42
CA LEU A 129 -11.37 -12.35 5.52
C LEU A 129 -12.08 -11.52 4.44
N ASN A 130 -11.73 -10.24 4.27
CA ASN A 130 -12.31 -9.41 3.21
C ASN A 130 -12.05 -9.96 1.80
N PHE A 131 -10.85 -10.50 1.56
CA PHE A 131 -10.54 -11.21 0.32
C PHE A 131 -11.48 -12.42 0.11
N SER A 132 -11.61 -13.31 1.09
CA SER A 132 -12.52 -14.46 0.98
C SER A 132 -13.97 -14.03 0.77
N THR A 133 -14.44 -13.00 1.49
CA THR A 133 -15.80 -12.48 1.35
C THR A 133 -16.08 -11.97 -0.07
N ALA A 134 -15.13 -11.26 -0.69
CA ALA A 134 -15.27 -10.80 -2.06
C ALA A 134 -15.22 -11.96 -3.06
N ARG A 135 -14.21 -12.84 -2.95
CA ARG A 135 -14.02 -14.00 -3.82
C ARG A 135 -15.23 -14.95 -3.79
N ASP A 136 -15.69 -15.29 -2.59
CA ASP A 136 -16.78 -16.26 -2.40
C ASP A 136 -18.15 -15.70 -2.84
N ALA A 137 -18.27 -14.37 -2.91
CA ALA A 137 -19.41 -13.68 -3.53
C ALA A 137 -19.29 -13.52 -5.06
N GLY A 138 -18.24 -14.05 -5.69
CA GLY A 138 -18.03 -14.04 -7.13
C GLY A 138 -17.28 -12.81 -7.67
N THR A 139 -16.76 -11.93 -6.81
CA THR A 139 -15.93 -10.81 -7.23
C THR A 139 -14.53 -11.30 -7.62
N PRO A 140 -14.00 -10.95 -8.81
CA PRO A 140 -12.61 -11.24 -9.14
C PRO A 140 -11.68 -10.62 -8.10
N ALA A 141 -10.94 -11.46 -7.40
CA ALA A 141 -10.06 -11.03 -6.32
C ALA A 141 -8.78 -11.85 -6.24
N GLU A 142 -7.68 -11.20 -5.86
CA GLU A 142 -6.39 -11.82 -5.59
C GLU A 142 -5.86 -11.36 -4.22
N LEU A 143 -5.10 -12.21 -3.54
CA LEU A 143 -4.45 -11.88 -2.27
C LEU A 143 -2.95 -12.14 -2.37
N TYR A 144 -2.16 -11.12 -2.03
CA TYR A 144 -0.70 -11.22 -1.92
C TYR A 144 -0.24 -10.94 -0.49
N VAL A 145 0.65 -11.78 0.03
CA VAL A 145 1.17 -11.66 1.39
C VAL A 145 2.69 -11.58 1.32
N SER A 146 3.22 -10.40 1.60
CA SER A 146 4.66 -10.17 1.70
C SER A 146 5.21 -10.99 2.86
N ARG A 147 6.32 -11.68 2.61
CA ARG A 147 7.00 -12.54 3.60
C ARG A 147 8.24 -11.86 4.14
N GLU A 148 8.58 -12.19 5.38
CA GLU A 148 9.83 -11.78 6.00
C GLU A 148 10.98 -12.30 5.14
N ARG A 149 11.99 -11.46 4.95
CA ARG A 149 13.16 -11.72 4.14
C ARG A 149 14.40 -11.57 5.01
N ARG A 150 15.43 -12.35 4.69
CA ARG A 150 16.71 -12.21 5.37
C ARG A 150 17.25 -10.80 5.19
N LEU A 151 17.81 -10.25 6.26
CA LEU A 151 18.53 -9.00 6.21
C LEU A 151 19.71 -9.13 5.23
N ASN A 152 19.79 -8.25 4.24
CA ASN A 152 20.75 -8.29 3.15
C ASN A 152 21.11 -6.86 2.74
N SER A 153 22.39 -6.58 2.48
CA SER A 153 22.89 -5.26 2.06
C SER A 153 22.31 -4.83 0.71
N ALA A 154 22.08 -5.77 -0.21
CA ALA A 154 21.53 -5.48 -1.54
C ALA A 154 20.14 -4.81 -1.49
N GLN A 155 19.44 -4.94 -0.36
CA GLN A 155 18.18 -4.23 -0.15
C GLN A 155 18.39 -2.72 0.03
N TYR A 156 19.47 -2.30 0.68
CA TYR A 156 19.77 -0.89 0.98
C TYR A 156 20.52 -0.19 -0.15
N GLU A 157 21.24 -0.92 -1.01
CA GLU A 157 21.85 -0.39 -2.24
C GLU A 157 20.81 0.16 -3.24
N ARG A 158 19.53 -0.13 -3.03
CA ARG A 158 18.42 0.40 -3.82
C ARG A 158 18.07 1.84 -3.44
N ILE A 159 18.54 2.32 -2.29
CA ILE A 159 18.30 3.67 -1.81
C ILE A 159 19.28 4.62 -2.53
N PRO A 160 18.80 5.64 -3.24
CA PRO A 160 19.67 6.60 -3.91
C PRO A 160 20.68 7.23 -2.94
N GLY A 161 21.96 7.18 -3.31
CA GLY A 161 23.05 7.76 -2.53
C GLY A 161 23.64 6.84 -1.45
N ILE A 162 23.21 5.57 -1.36
CA ILE A 162 23.85 4.55 -0.52
C ILE A 162 24.71 3.65 -1.40
N ASP A 163 26.01 3.55 -1.10
CA ASP A 163 26.90 2.61 -1.78
C ASP A 163 26.95 1.22 -1.10
N ALA A 164 27.65 0.27 -1.74
CA ALA A 164 27.76 -1.09 -1.24
C ALA A 164 28.50 -1.22 0.11
N ASN A 165 29.40 -0.30 0.44
CA ASN A 165 30.08 -0.28 1.73
C ASN A 165 29.15 0.25 2.83
N GLU A 166 28.44 1.34 2.55
CA GLU A 166 27.44 1.90 3.47
C GLU A 166 26.30 0.91 3.73
N ALA A 167 25.82 0.21 2.70
CA ALA A 167 24.81 -0.83 2.85
C ALA A 167 25.26 -1.97 3.80
N LYS A 168 26.54 -2.35 3.76
CA LYS A 168 27.11 -3.32 4.72
C LYS A 168 27.18 -2.75 6.14
N GLN A 169 27.54 -1.48 6.29
CA GLN A 169 27.56 -0.81 7.59
C GLN A 169 26.16 -0.70 8.21
N ILE A 170 25.14 -0.43 7.39
CA ILE A 170 23.73 -0.45 7.82
C ILE A 170 23.34 -1.84 8.34
N VAL A 171 23.66 -2.90 7.58
CA VAL A 171 23.39 -4.28 8.01
C VAL A 171 24.10 -4.61 9.32
N ALA A 172 25.37 -4.21 9.47
CA ALA A 172 26.10 -4.42 10.71
C ALA A 172 25.45 -3.69 11.90
N ALA A 173 25.03 -2.44 11.71
CA ALA A 173 24.31 -1.67 12.72
C ALA A 173 22.97 -2.31 13.12
N LEU A 174 22.23 -2.84 12.14
CA LEU A 174 20.97 -3.54 12.37
C LEU A 174 21.18 -4.89 13.10
N ILE A 175 22.22 -5.65 12.77
CA ILE A 175 22.60 -6.87 13.52
C ILE A 175 22.95 -6.52 14.96
N ALA A 176 23.67 -5.41 15.19
CA ALA A 176 24.06 -4.97 16.53
C ALA A 176 22.86 -4.65 17.45
N THR A 177 21.65 -4.45 16.91
CA THR A 177 20.42 -4.30 17.69
C THR A 177 19.94 -5.61 18.33
N GLY A 178 20.52 -6.74 17.95
CA GLY A 178 20.12 -8.08 18.40
C GLY A 178 18.84 -8.60 17.73
N VAL A 179 18.31 -7.91 16.72
CA VAL A 179 17.12 -8.36 15.97
C VAL A 179 17.47 -9.49 15.02
N TRP A 180 18.62 -9.43 14.35
CA TRP A 180 19.10 -10.45 13.42
C TRP A 180 20.42 -11.05 13.88
N ASN A 181 20.67 -12.31 13.49
CA ASN A 181 21.99 -12.92 13.60
C ASN A 181 22.90 -12.54 12.41
N SER A 182 24.14 -13.02 12.42
CA SER A 182 25.13 -12.76 11.35
C SER A 182 24.76 -13.30 9.97
N GLN A 183 23.77 -14.21 9.89
CA GLN A 183 23.23 -14.76 8.63
C GLN A 183 22.02 -13.96 8.13
N GLY A 184 21.65 -12.87 8.82
CA GLY A 184 20.49 -12.05 8.49
C GLY A 184 19.15 -12.70 8.83
N THR A 185 19.14 -13.77 9.62
CA THR A 185 17.90 -14.39 10.14
C THR A 185 17.48 -13.68 11.42
N ARG A 186 16.19 -13.33 11.54
CA ARG A 186 15.65 -12.72 12.76
C ARG A 186 15.72 -13.70 13.93
N VAL A 187 16.20 -13.21 15.06
CA VAL A 187 16.31 -13.96 16.33
C VAL A 187 15.44 -13.38 17.43
N GLU A 188 14.99 -12.13 17.31
CA GLU A 188 13.97 -11.56 18.21
C GLU A 188 12.59 -12.10 17.80
N PRO A 189 11.93 -12.96 18.62
CA PRO A 189 10.69 -13.61 18.24
C PRO A 189 9.50 -12.65 18.17
N ASP A 190 9.48 -11.61 19.02
CA ASP A 190 8.39 -10.64 19.08
C ASP A 190 8.56 -9.58 17.99
N ILE A 191 7.61 -9.48 17.06
CA ILE A 191 7.74 -8.59 15.90
C ILE A 191 7.74 -7.11 16.29
N GLU A 192 6.89 -6.71 17.25
CA GLU A 192 6.79 -5.30 17.65
C GLU A 192 8.10 -4.84 18.30
N ARG A 193 8.69 -5.70 19.14
CA ARG A 193 10.01 -5.50 19.74
C ARG A 193 11.11 -5.53 18.69
N ALA A 194 11.04 -6.43 17.71
CA ALA A 194 11.99 -6.48 16.60
C ALA A 194 12.01 -5.16 15.82
N VAL A 195 10.83 -4.62 15.49
CA VAL A 195 10.72 -3.29 14.85
C VAL A 195 11.28 -2.21 15.74
N ALA A 196 10.84 -2.12 17.01
CA ALA A 196 11.30 -1.07 17.93
C ALA A 196 12.84 -1.06 18.08
N ARG A 197 13.46 -2.23 18.21
CA ARG A 197 14.92 -2.35 18.29
C ARG A 197 15.61 -2.01 16.98
N ALA A 198 15.10 -2.48 15.85
CA ALA A 198 15.68 -2.15 14.54
C ALA A 198 15.64 -0.64 14.27
N MET A 199 14.55 0.05 14.64
CA MET A 199 14.42 1.51 14.49
C MET A 199 15.35 2.30 15.43
N SER A 200 15.86 1.67 16.48
CA SER A 200 16.87 2.25 17.39
C SER A 200 18.32 2.02 16.95
N ALA A 201 18.55 1.44 15.76
CA ALA A 201 19.89 1.19 15.27
C ALA A 201 20.72 2.48 15.18
N ASN A 202 21.95 2.44 15.70
CA ASN A 202 22.92 3.52 15.55
C ASN A 202 23.53 3.45 14.15
N LEU A 203 22.88 4.10 13.19
CA LEU A 203 23.31 4.13 11.79
C LEU A 203 24.57 5.01 11.60
N PRO A 204 25.41 4.71 10.59
CA PRO A 204 26.55 5.56 10.24
C PRO A 204 26.10 6.99 9.92
N ALA A 205 26.90 7.98 10.32
CA ALA A 205 26.59 9.39 10.07
C ALA A 205 26.49 9.73 8.57
N SER A 206 27.18 8.98 7.70
CA SER A 206 27.16 9.19 6.24
C SER A 206 25.78 8.94 5.62
N VAL A 207 24.95 8.10 6.24
CA VAL A 207 23.61 7.74 5.73
C VAL A 207 22.47 8.41 6.50
N ALA A 208 22.77 9.43 7.31
CA ALA A 208 21.77 10.11 8.14
C ALA A 208 20.63 10.72 7.31
N ALA A 209 20.96 11.25 6.12
CA ALA A 209 19.97 11.82 5.20
C ALA A 209 18.97 10.80 4.65
N GLN A 210 19.32 9.50 4.65
CA GLN A 210 18.53 8.39 4.13
C GLN A 210 17.84 7.58 5.24
N SER A 211 17.84 8.07 6.48
CA SER A 211 17.32 7.33 7.63
C SER A 211 15.86 6.88 7.44
N GLY A 212 15.01 7.70 6.84
CA GLY A 212 13.62 7.34 6.53
C GLY A 212 13.51 6.19 5.52
N GLU A 213 14.29 6.23 4.44
CA GLU A 213 14.35 5.18 3.44
C GLU A 213 14.91 3.87 3.99
N ILE A 214 15.92 3.94 4.86
CA ILE A 214 16.48 2.77 5.54
C ILE A 214 15.40 2.12 6.42
N GLN A 215 14.68 2.91 7.21
CA GLN A 215 13.57 2.40 8.03
C GLN A 215 12.48 1.74 7.18
N ASN A 216 12.12 2.35 6.04
CA ASN A 216 11.16 1.76 5.10
C ASN A 216 11.63 0.41 4.56
N GLU A 217 12.89 0.30 4.13
CA GLU A 217 13.43 -0.95 3.62
C GLU A 217 13.60 -2.02 4.72
N THR A 218 13.92 -1.61 5.95
CA THR A 218 13.93 -2.50 7.11
C THR A 218 12.52 -3.03 7.44
N ALA A 219 11.49 -2.18 7.38
CA ALA A 219 10.10 -2.60 7.55
C ALA A 219 9.66 -3.62 6.47
N LEU A 220 10.12 -3.43 5.23
CA LEU A 220 9.89 -4.38 4.14
C LEU A 220 10.62 -5.71 4.33
N GLN A 221 11.77 -5.72 4.99
CA GLN A 221 12.49 -6.97 5.31
C GLN A 221 11.78 -7.73 6.43
N LEU A 222 11.28 -7.02 7.44
CA LEU A 222 10.48 -7.59 8.54
C LEU A 222 9.05 -7.97 8.14
N ALA A 223 8.63 -7.66 6.91
CA ALA A 223 7.26 -7.86 6.43
C ALA A 223 6.20 -7.30 7.40
N VAL A 224 6.39 -6.04 7.78
CA VAL A 224 5.42 -5.26 8.58
C VAL A 224 4.70 -4.24 7.69
N HIS A 225 3.97 -3.31 8.31
CA HIS A 225 3.07 -2.34 7.64
C HIS A 225 3.81 -1.37 6.70
N GLN A 226 4.10 -1.80 5.47
CA GLN A 226 4.81 -0.97 4.50
C GLN A 226 4.39 -1.28 3.05
N PHE A 227 4.19 -0.24 2.25
CA PHE A 227 3.87 -0.43 0.83
C PHE A 227 5.06 -0.99 0.07
N THR A 228 4.84 -2.04 -0.72
CA THR A 228 5.88 -2.69 -1.53
C THR A 228 5.48 -2.80 -3.00
N ALA A 229 6.47 -2.80 -3.87
CA ALA A 229 6.31 -3.10 -5.29
C ALA A 229 6.62 -4.58 -5.62
N GLU A 230 6.75 -5.45 -4.61
CA GLU A 230 7.02 -6.88 -4.77
C GLU A 230 6.07 -7.55 -5.77
N TYR A 231 4.78 -7.26 -5.67
CA TYR A 231 3.72 -7.83 -6.52
C TYR A 231 3.27 -6.88 -7.65
N ALA A 232 4.08 -5.87 -7.99
CA ALA A 232 3.67 -4.83 -8.93
C ALA A 232 3.30 -5.39 -10.32
N GLU A 233 4.03 -6.39 -10.82
CA GLU A 233 3.75 -6.97 -12.15
C GLU A 233 2.43 -7.74 -12.16
N GLN A 234 2.15 -8.47 -11.08
CA GLN A 234 0.91 -9.22 -10.91
C GLN A 234 -0.28 -8.28 -10.79
N VAL A 235 -0.16 -7.22 -9.97
CA VAL A 235 -1.21 -6.19 -9.83
C VAL A 235 -1.47 -5.49 -11.17
N ILE A 236 -0.42 -5.13 -11.90
CA ILE A 236 -0.56 -4.51 -13.23
C ILE A 236 -1.24 -5.46 -14.21
N ALA A 237 -0.86 -6.74 -14.20
CA ALA A 237 -1.53 -7.75 -15.02
C ALA A 237 -3.01 -7.86 -14.66
N PHE A 238 -3.36 -7.84 -13.36
CA PHE A 238 -4.74 -7.83 -12.90
C PHE A 238 -5.53 -6.61 -13.39
N PHE A 239 -4.94 -5.40 -13.31
CA PHE A 239 -5.55 -4.18 -13.83
C PHE A 239 -5.78 -4.23 -15.35
N ASN A 240 -5.02 -5.04 -16.08
CA ASN A 240 -5.13 -5.16 -17.54
C ASN A 240 -6.13 -6.22 -18.00
N ARG A 241 -6.62 -7.10 -17.12
CA ARG A 241 -7.65 -8.11 -17.46
C ARG A 241 -8.99 -7.49 -17.83
#